data_AF-A0A433D334-F1
#
_entry.id   AF-A0A433D334-F1
#
_cell.length_a   1.000
_cell.length_b   1.000
_cell.length_c   1.000
_cell.angle_alpha   90.00
_cell.angle_beta   90.00
_cell.angle_gamma   90.00
#
_symmetry.space_group_name_H-M   'P 1'
#
loop_
_entity.id
_entity.type
_entity.pdbx_description
1 polymer ?
#
loop_
_entity_poly.entity_id
_entity_poly.type
_entity_poly.pdbx_seq_one_letter_code
_entity_poly.pdbx_strand_id
1 'polypeptide(L)' 'MNCSISQPANSLNYITVLLGHGNYLAIGSQYVFHNDIDNNNTDVLIYHWYDSTFNYYSKLGINCLTWNINCWPIAK' A
#
# COMPACT_ATOMS: atom_id res chain seq x y z
N MET A 1 -4.07 -11.50 15.18
CA MET A 1 -3.65 -11.67 13.76
C MET A 1 -3.14 -13.09 13.59
N ASN A 2 -3.89 -13.97 12.92
CA ASN A 2 -3.46 -15.35 12.62
C ASN A 2 -3.01 -15.40 11.16
N CYS A 3 -1.70 -15.37 10.92
CA CYS A 3 -1.10 -15.58 9.61
C CYS A 3 -0.98 -17.11 9.36
N SER A 4 -2.08 -17.78 9.00
CA SER A 4 -2.06 -19.23 8.77
C SER A 4 -2.99 -19.68 7.62
N ILE A 5 -2.57 -19.49 6.37
CA ILE A 5 -3.06 -20.31 5.24
C ILE A 5 -1.96 -20.38 4.15
N SER A 6 -1.52 -21.59 3.81
CA SER A 6 -0.45 -21.88 2.86
C SER A 6 -0.88 -21.66 1.41
N GLN A 7 -0.28 -20.70 0.70
CA GLN A 7 -0.31 -20.61 -0.76
C GLN A 7 1.12 -20.63 -1.30
N PRO A 8 1.39 -21.35 -2.41
CA PRO A 8 2.74 -21.50 -2.94
C PRO A 8 3.21 -20.19 -3.57
N ALA A 9 4.46 -19.83 -3.28
CA ALA A 9 5.13 -18.65 -3.78
C ALA A 9 5.38 -18.75 -5.29
N ASN A 10 4.47 -18.24 -6.13
CA ASN A 10 4.69 -18.07 -7.57
C ASN A 10 4.02 -16.79 -8.10
N SER A 11 4.56 -15.63 -7.72
CA SER A 11 4.97 -14.56 -8.64
C SER A 11 5.57 -13.41 -7.84
N LEU A 12 6.84 -13.10 -8.14
CA LEU A 12 7.62 -12.03 -7.53
C LEU A 12 7.17 -10.68 -8.10
N ASN A 13 6.03 -10.17 -7.64
CA ASN A 13 5.71 -8.75 -7.73
C ASN A 13 5.37 -8.28 -6.33
N TYR A 14 6.40 -8.17 -5.48
CA TYR A 14 6.27 -7.36 -4.28
C TYR A 14 5.99 -5.94 -4.77
N ILE A 15 4.72 -5.52 -4.75
CA ILE A 15 4.36 -4.11 -4.86
C ILE A 15 5.09 -3.46 -3.69
N THR A 16 6.24 -2.87 -3.96
CA THR A 16 6.94 -2.09 -2.97
C THR A 16 6.05 -0.87 -2.78
N VAL A 17 5.29 -0.90 -1.71
CA VAL A 17 4.09 -0.09 -1.51
C VAL A 17 4.33 1.42 -1.64
N LEU A 18 5.59 1.86 -1.49
CA LEU A 18 6.01 3.25 -1.60
C LEU A 18 7.19 3.45 -2.58
N LEU A 19 7.41 2.52 -3.51
CA LEU A 19 8.47 2.69 -4.51
C LEU A 19 8.00 3.65 -5.59
N GLY A 20 8.74 4.75 -5.77
CA GLY A 20 8.52 5.65 -6.91
C GLY A 20 8.72 4.92 -8.24
N HIS A 21 7.82 5.15 -9.19
CA HIS A 21 7.88 4.56 -10.53
C HIS A 21 7.18 5.47 -11.55
N GLY A 22 7.71 5.54 -12.78
CA GLY A 22 7.15 6.39 -13.83
C GLY A 22 6.99 7.84 -13.37
N ASN A 23 5.74 8.31 -13.27
CA ASN A 23 5.42 9.69 -12.92
C ASN A 23 5.26 9.94 -11.41
N TYR A 24 5.40 8.91 -10.58
CA TYR A 24 5.22 8.98 -9.13
C TYR A 24 6.58 9.16 -8.46
N LEU A 25 6.82 10.32 -7.88
CA LEU A 25 8.10 10.66 -7.27
C LEU A 25 7.99 10.92 -5.77
N ALA A 26 9.08 10.62 -5.06
CA ALA A 26 9.25 10.83 -3.62
C ALA A 26 8.01 10.47 -2.79
N ILE A 27 7.51 9.26 -2.99
CA ILE A 27 6.39 8.71 -2.22
C ILE A 27 6.78 8.60 -0.74
N GLY A 28 5.96 9.11 0.18
CA GLY A 28 6.28 9.06 1.60
C GLY A 28 5.27 9.71 2.54
N SER A 29 5.73 10.00 3.77
CA SER A 29 4.93 10.48 4.92
C SER A 29 3.67 9.65 5.13
N GLN A 30 3.87 8.34 5.17
CA GLN A 30 2.79 7.38 5.21
C GLN A 30 2.17 7.23 6.60
N TYR A 31 0.87 6.96 6.61
CA TYR A 31 0.09 6.58 7.78
C TYR A 31 -0.72 5.32 7.45
N VAL A 32 -0.84 4.43 8.43
CA VAL A 32 -1.69 3.24 8.33
C VAL A 32 -2.71 3.29 9.45
N PHE A 33 -3.97 3.05 9.12
CA PHE A 33 -5.04 2.92 10.11
C PHE A 33 -5.91 1.71 9.81
N HIS A 34 -6.49 1.14 10.86
CA HIS A 34 -7.48 0.09 10.76
C HIS A 34 -8.86 0.74 10.60
N ASN A 35 -9.57 0.42 9.53
CA ASN A 35 -10.98 0.73 9.37
C ASN A 35 -11.80 -0.48 9.82
N ASP A 36 -12.71 -0.27 10.76
CA ASP A 36 -13.65 -1.28 11.28
C ASP A 36 -15.12 -0.86 11.10
N ILE A 37 -15.37 0.27 10.43
CA ILE A 37 -16.71 0.77 10.13
C ILE A 37 -17.49 -0.30 9.33
N ASP A 38 -18.75 -0.52 9.72
CA ASP A 38 -19.66 -1.49 9.09
C ASP A 38 -19.09 -2.94 9.03
N ASN A 39 -18.27 -3.32 10.00
CA ASN A 39 -17.54 -4.60 10.03
C ASN A 39 -16.58 -4.81 8.85
N ASN A 40 -16.23 -3.74 8.14
CA ASN A 40 -15.29 -3.76 7.03
C ASN A 40 -13.85 -3.67 7.57
N ASN A 41 -13.37 -4.77 8.18
CA ASN A 41 -12.04 -4.91 8.79
C ASN A 41 -10.89 -4.81 7.76
N THR A 42 -10.59 -3.58 7.35
CA THR A 42 -9.60 -3.29 6.30
C THR A 42 -8.56 -2.31 6.83
N ASP A 43 -7.29 -2.66 6.67
CA ASP A 43 -6.21 -1.72 6.92
C ASP A 43 -6.02 -0.82 5.70
N VAL A 44 -5.82 0.47 5.92
CA VAL A 44 -5.70 1.48 4.87
C VAL A 44 -4.38 2.21 5.02
N LEU A 45 -3.67 2.34 3.91
CA LEU A 45 -2.47 3.15 3.78
C LEU A 45 -2.83 4.49 3.13
N ILE A 46 -2.38 5.58 3.74
CA ILE A 46 -2.41 6.92 3.17
C ILE A 46 -0.97 7.44 3.06
N TYR A 47 -0.66 8.14 1.98
CA TYR A 47 0.64 8.74 1.72
C TYR A 47 0.51 9.94 0.78
N HIS A 48 1.59 10.68 0.60
CA HIS A 48 1.70 11.66 -0.48
C HIS A 48 2.75 11.22 -1.50
N TRP A 49 2.63 11.75 -2.71
CA TRP A 49 3.60 11.60 -3.80
C TRP A 49 3.58 12.86 -4.66
N TYR A 50 4.59 13.02 -5.52
CA TYR A 50 4.71 14.17 -6.41
C TYR A 50 4.60 13.76 -7.88
N ASP A 51 3.74 14.43 -8.64
CA ASP A 51 3.51 14.13 -10.06
C ASP A 51 4.50 14.85 -10.96
N SER A 52 5.41 14.08 -11.58
CA SER A 52 6.43 14.63 -12.50
C SER A 52 5.83 15.29 -13.74
N THR A 53 4.61 14.93 -14.13
CA THR A 53 3.92 15.49 -15.31
C THR A 53 3.11 16.74 -14.99
N PHE A 54 2.96 17.04 -13.70
CA PHE A 54 2.17 18.16 -13.22
C PHE A 54 2.98 18.97 -12.21
N ASN A 55 4.09 19.56 -12.67
CA ASN A 55 4.98 20.46 -11.91
C ASN A 55 5.33 19.96 -10.50
N TYR A 56 5.41 18.65 -10.28
CA TYR A 56 5.68 18.05 -8.98
C TYR A 56 4.71 18.54 -7.90
N TYR A 57 3.44 18.77 -8.25
CA TYR A 57 2.41 19.02 -7.24
C TYR A 57 2.24 17.77 -6.37
N SER A 58 2.08 18.01 -5.07
CA SER A 58 1.76 16.94 -4.12
C SER A 58 0.35 16.40 -4.39
N LYS A 59 0.23 15.08 -4.40
CA LYS A 59 -1.02 14.34 -4.59
C LYS A 59 -1.17 13.31 -3.47
N LEU A 60 -2.44 13.02 -3.15
CA LEU A 60 -2.82 12.04 -2.15
C LEU A 60 -2.84 10.63 -2.77
N GLY A 61 -2.23 9.67 -2.08
CA GLY A 61 -2.36 8.24 -2.36
C GLY A 61 -3.12 7.54 -1.25
N ILE A 62 -4.04 6.64 -1.63
CA ILE A 62 -4.82 5.82 -0.69
C ILE A 62 -4.89 4.41 -1.27
N ASN A 63 -4.48 3.42 -0.49
CA ASN A 63 -4.57 2.02 -0.87
C ASN A 63 -5.14 1.20 0.30
N CYS A 64 -6.06 0.28 0.00
CA CYS A 64 -6.39 -0.77 0.95
C CYS A 64 -5.21 -1.73 1.04
N LEU A 65 -4.92 -2.22 2.24
CA LEU A 65 -3.87 -3.19 2.49
C LEU A 65 -4.47 -4.58 2.66
N THR A 66 -3.69 -5.57 2.23
CA THR A 66 -3.82 -6.95 2.67
C THR A 66 -2.46 -7.41 3.19
N TRP A 67 -2.41 -8.57 3.84
CA TRP A 67 -1.19 -9.09 4.46
C TRP A 67 -0.90 -10.47 3.90
N ASN A 68 0.35 -10.68 3.47
CA ASN A 68 0.77 -11.98 2.95
C ASN A 68 1.06 -12.97 4.08
N ILE A 69 1.41 -14.20 3.70
CA ILE A 69 1.73 -15.30 4.63
C ILE A 69 2.90 -14.99 5.57
N ASN A 70 3.79 -14.07 5.18
CA ASN A 70 4.93 -13.63 5.99
C ASN A 70 4.60 -12.36 6.79
N CYS A 71 3.31 -12.00 6.87
CA CYS A 71 2.79 -10.79 7.50
C CYS A 71 3.44 -9.50 6.98
N TRP A 72 3.79 -9.44 5.69
CA TRP A 72 4.14 -8.19 5.01
C TRP A 72 2.90 -7.56 4.36
N PRO A 73 2.75 -6.22 4.42
CA PRO A 73 1.63 -5.53 3.79
C PRO A 73 1.79 -5.52 2.26
N ILE A 74 0.66 -5.66 1.57
CA ILE A 74 0.53 -5.54 0.13
C ILE A 74 -0.57 -4.51 -0.14
N ALA A 75 -0.26 -3.46 -0.90
CA ALA A 75 -1.25 -2.52 -1.38
C ALA A 75 -2.08 -3.14 -2.50
N LYS A 76 -3.41 -3.02 -2.40
CA LYS A 76 -4.38 -3.36 -3.45
C LYS A 76 -4.70 -2.14 -4.30
#